data_AF-A0A318YGY3-F1
#
_entry.id   AF-A0A318YGY3-F1
#
_cell.length_a   1.000
_cell.length_b   1.000
_cell.length_c   1.000
_cell.angle_alpha   90.00
_cell.angle_beta   90.00
_cell.angle_gamma   90.00
#
_symmetry.space_group_name_H-M   'P 1'
#
loop_
_entity.id
_entity.type
_entity.pdbx_description
1 polymer ?
#
loop_
_entity_poly.entity_id
_entity_poly.type
_entity_poly.pdbx_seq_one_letter_code
_entity_poly.pdbx_strand_id
1 'polypeptide(L)'
;MRLSERKALAVRELSICSFSGRPLGLGCSVPHSCPGELQVSENLETALERLRNCQTLRVSVAGIKTAGYGPAWLGAVDATLTVLEVFSQAGIPLKSIEMDFRTDDAAALLHDGFKHRDYNDIPFSPFGYDRLLIKDVSLSLNASIAGNSDLCRRIFSPLWVRKAKMVSLDFGNSYGGRCVLDFLCHDKRFRARYISVLKLRGAAGMCFSKFAKKLHSHHTSLRILSMENVRFKRCDWPSLLHQLRTDFHHLRELHLTFPVEKDSMFAHDWRWKRRYRDPQFKVTYNGPRKNGVVTALEELADGDPLLIRD
;
A
#
# COMPACT_ATOMS: atom_id res chain seq x y z
N MET A 1 -0.03 4.55 -29.15
CA MET A 1 1.45 4.76 -29.16
C MET A 1 2.09 3.58 -29.89
N ARG A 2 2.80 3.77 -31.01
CA ARG A 2 3.52 2.66 -31.68
C ARG A 2 4.97 2.65 -31.23
N LEU A 3 5.27 1.89 -30.16
CA LEU A 3 6.65 1.58 -29.76
C LEU A 3 7.22 0.52 -30.70
N SER A 4 8.44 0.75 -31.21
CA SER A 4 9.18 -0.33 -31.86
C SER A 4 9.56 -1.38 -30.83
N GLU A 5 9.73 -2.63 -31.27
CA GLU A 5 10.05 -3.75 -30.39
C GLU A 5 11.31 -3.49 -29.55
N ARG A 6 12.38 -2.97 -30.18
CA ARG A 6 13.62 -2.58 -29.49
C ARG A 6 13.38 -1.55 -28.39
N LYS A 7 12.50 -0.57 -28.62
CA LYS A 7 12.15 0.45 -27.62
C LYS A 7 11.30 -0.15 -26.49
N ALA A 8 10.35 -1.02 -26.82
CA ALA A 8 9.50 -1.70 -25.83
C ALA A 8 10.33 -2.60 -24.89
N LEU A 9 11.30 -3.34 -25.42
CA LEU A 9 12.23 -4.16 -24.63
C LEU A 9 13.16 -3.34 -23.73
N ALA A 10 13.42 -2.08 -24.06
CA ALA A 10 14.22 -1.18 -23.22
C ALA A 10 13.43 -0.63 -22.02
N VAL A 11 12.09 -0.66 -22.06
CA VAL A 11 11.24 -0.16 -20.96
C VAL A 11 11.46 -1.01 -19.72
N ARG A 12 11.77 -0.34 -18.60
CA ARG A 12 11.93 -0.94 -17.26
C ARG A 12 10.84 -0.50 -16.28
N GLU A 13 10.21 0.64 -16.56
CA GLU A 13 9.15 1.22 -15.77
C GLU A 13 8.01 1.66 -16.68
N LEU A 14 6.78 1.29 -16.31
CA LEU A 14 5.55 1.78 -16.92
C LEU A 14 4.89 2.75 -15.95
N SER A 15 4.79 4.01 -16.35
CA SER A 15 4.17 5.08 -15.56
C SER A 15 2.87 5.53 -16.24
N ILE A 16 1.75 5.34 -15.54
CA ILE A 16 0.41 5.75 -15.95
C ILE A 16 0.01 6.95 -15.10
N CYS A 17 0.10 8.14 -15.67
CA CYS A 17 -0.19 9.39 -14.99
C CYS A 17 -0.82 10.39 -15.96
N SER A 18 -1.54 11.37 -15.44
CA SER A 18 -2.08 12.45 -16.25
C SER A 18 -1.30 13.75 -16.08
N PHE A 19 -0.36 14.00 -16.99
CA PHE A 19 0.34 15.28 -17.05
C PHE A 19 -0.54 16.46 -17.48
N SER A 20 -1.67 16.18 -18.15
CA SER A 20 -2.58 17.20 -18.69
C SER A 20 -3.77 17.51 -17.77
N GLY A 21 -3.89 16.78 -16.68
CA GLY A 21 -5.05 16.78 -15.79
C GLY A 21 -6.34 16.26 -16.42
N ARG A 22 -6.26 15.54 -17.55
CA ARG A 22 -7.37 14.73 -18.07
C ARG A 22 -7.40 13.37 -17.35
N PRO A 23 -8.48 12.57 -17.39
CA PRO A 23 -8.47 11.20 -16.89
C PRO A 23 -7.33 10.39 -17.49
N LEU A 24 -7.01 9.26 -16.87
CA LEU A 24 -6.14 8.23 -17.45
C LEU A 24 -6.86 7.58 -18.64
N GLY A 25 -7.10 8.35 -19.69
CA GLY A 25 -7.47 7.83 -20.97
C GLY A 25 -6.26 7.10 -21.51
N LEU A 26 -6.38 5.80 -21.68
CA LEU A 26 -5.52 5.05 -22.60
C LEU A 26 -5.86 5.48 -24.03
N GLY A 27 -5.63 6.76 -24.35
CA GLY A 27 -5.52 7.34 -25.68
C GLY A 27 -6.57 6.99 -26.73
N CYS A 28 -7.79 6.58 -26.38
CA CYS A 28 -8.80 6.23 -27.37
C CYS A 28 -10.09 7.00 -27.10
N SER A 29 -10.29 8.07 -27.86
CA SER A 29 -11.61 8.63 -28.08
C SER A 29 -12.43 7.57 -28.82
N VAL A 30 -13.29 6.83 -28.12
CA VAL A 30 -14.25 5.92 -28.76
C VAL A 30 -15.51 6.75 -29.06
N PRO A 31 -15.84 7.01 -30.34
CA PRO A 31 -17.10 7.65 -30.68
C PRO A 31 -18.26 6.74 -30.25
N HIS A 32 -19.40 7.35 -29.89
CA HIS A 32 -20.62 6.68 -29.43
C HIS A 32 -21.20 5.59 -30.35
N SER A 33 -20.65 5.40 -31.55
CA SER A 33 -21.14 4.50 -32.59
C SER A 33 -20.11 3.48 -33.08
N CYS A 34 -18.96 3.32 -32.42
CA CYS A 34 -17.95 2.33 -32.84
C CYS A 34 -18.14 0.96 -32.16
N PRO A 35 -18.07 -0.16 -32.90
CA PRO A 35 -17.85 -1.51 -32.36
C PRO A 35 -16.44 -1.70 -31.73
N GLY A 36 -15.77 -0.60 -31.35
CA GLY A 36 -14.32 -0.48 -31.24
C GLY A 36 -13.73 -0.68 -29.84
N GLU A 37 -14.54 -0.91 -28.82
CA GLU A 37 -14.05 -1.14 -27.45
C GLU A 37 -13.17 -2.41 -27.36
N LEU A 38 -13.58 -3.49 -28.02
CA LEU A 38 -12.80 -4.74 -28.13
C LEU A 38 -11.45 -4.50 -28.80
N GLN A 39 -11.43 -3.76 -29.90
CA GLN A 39 -10.20 -3.52 -30.66
C GLN A 39 -9.23 -2.57 -29.93
N VAL A 40 -9.74 -1.65 -29.11
CA VAL A 40 -8.91 -0.80 -28.23
C VAL A 40 -8.29 -1.62 -27.10
N SER A 41 -9.05 -2.54 -26.51
CA SER A 41 -8.53 -3.48 -25.50
C SER A 41 -7.43 -4.36 -26.08
N GLU A 42 -7.68 -4.99 -27.24
CA GLU A 42 -6.69 -5.86 -27.91
C GLU A 42 -5.39 -5.11 -28.27
N ASN A 43 -5.50 -3.86 -28.74
CA ASN A 43 -4.34 -3.03 -29.05
C ASN A 43 -3.54 -2.65 -27.80
N LEU A 44 -4.22 -2.40 -26.68
CA LEU A 44 -3.60 -2.10 -25.40
C LEU A 44 -2.89 -3.34 -24.84
N GLU A 45 -3.56 -4.49 -24.83
CA GLU A 45 -3.01 -5.77 -24.39
C GLU A 45 -1.76 -6.10 -25.21
N THR A 46 -1.85 -6.04 -26.54
CA THR A 46 -0.72 -6.25 -27.46
C THR A 46 0.44 -5.28 -27.18
N ALA A 47 0.16 -4.03 -26.84
CA ALA A 47 1.20 -3.05 -26.51
C ALA A 47 1.87 -3.35 -25.17
N LEU A 48 1.10 -3.75 -24.16
CA LEU A 48 1.58 -4.12 -22.83
C LEU A 48 2.41 -5.41 -22.86
N GLU A 49 2.02 -6.40 -23.67
CA GLU A 49 2.76 -7.64 -23.85
C GLU A 49 4.18 -7.43 -24.40
N ARG A 50 4.41 -6.34 -25.13
CA ARG A 50 5.76 -5.99 -25.64
C ARG A 50 6.69 -5.49 -24.55
N LEU A 51 6.17 -5.10 -23.38
CA LEU A 51 6.94 -4.56 -22.25
C LEU A 51 7.58 -5.68 -21.40
N ARG A 52 8.20 -6.67 -22.05
CA ARG A 52 8.71 -7.90 -21.41
C ARG A 52 9.72 -7.68 -20.28
N ASN A 53 10.43 -6.56 -20.30
CA ASN A 53 11.42 -6.22 -19.29
C ASN A 53 10.94 -5.18 -18.28
N CYS A 54 9.67 -4.78 -18.32
CA CYS A 54 9.10 -3.87 -17.34
C CYS A 54 9.03 -4.54 -15.97
N GLN A 55 9.60 -3.88 -14.96
CA GLN A 55 9.70 -4.40 -13.59
C GLN A 55 8.96 -3.52 -12.58
N THR A 56 8.63 -2.29 -12.95
CA THR A 56 7.98 -1.31 -12.08
C THR A 56 6.74 -0.77 -12.77
N LEU A 57 5.60 -0.83 -12.09
CA LEU A 57 4.38 -0.15 -12.47
C LEU A 57 4.16 1.02 -11.52
N ARG A 58 4.00 2.23 -12.07
CA ARG A 58 3.57 3.40 -11.32
C ARG A 58 2.25 3.90 -11.87
N VAL A 59 1.27 4.13 -11.00
CA VAL A 59 -0.01 4.71 -11.38
C VAL A 59 -0.27 5.90 -10.47
N SER A 60 -0.55 7.06 -11.05
CA SER A 60 -0.84 8.27 -10.30
C SER A 60 -2.04 9.00 -10.87
N VAL A 61 -2.95 9.39 -9.99
CA VAL A 61 -4.06 10.30 -10.31
C VAL A 61 -3.75 11.77 -10.03
N ALA A 62 -2.51 12.06 -9.62
CA ALA A 62 -2.10 13.43 -9.34
C ALA A 62 -2.37 14.32 -10.56
N GLY A 63 -3.09 15.42 -10.32
CA GLY A 63 -3.40 16.41 -11.35
C GLY A 63 -4.64 16.13 -12.18
N ILE A 64 -5.31 14.97 -12.06
CA ILE A 64 -6.57 14.71 -12.77
C ILE A 64 -7.65 15.67 -12.28
N LYS A 65 -8.13 16.51 -13.20
CA LYS A 65 -9.37 17.28 -13.07
C LYS A 65 -10.48 16.38 -13.61
N THR A 66 -11.67 16.42 -13.04
CA THR A 66 -12.80 15.50 -13.34
C THR A 66 -14.05 16.22 -13.86
N ALA A 67 -13.98 17.54 -14.02
CA ALA A 67 -15.01 18.31 -14.69
C ALA A 67 -15.05 18.04 -16.21
N GLY A 68 -16.14 17.41 -16.68
CA GLY A 68 -16.56 17.45 -18.09
C GLY A 68 -16.11 16.30 -18.99
N TYR A 69 -15.95 15.07 -18.50
CA TYR A 69 -15.40 13.97 -19.31
C TYR A 69 -16.44 13.16 -20.08
N GLY A 70 -16.05 12.83 -21.32
CA GLY A 70 -16.77 11.97 -22.25
C GLY A 70 -16.61 10.47 -21.97
N PRO A 71 -17.05 9.60 -22.89
CA PRO A 71 -17.51 8.23 -22.60
C PRO A 71 -16.42 7.17 -22.45
N ALA A 72 -15.16 7.49 -22.74
CA ALA A 72 -14.09 6.50 -22.91
C ALA A 72 -12.83 6.88 -22.10
N TRP A 73 -12.84 6.59 -20.79
CA TRP A 73 -11.64 6.66 -19.95
C TRP A 73 -11.63 5.52 -18.93
N LEU A 74 -10.44 5.18 -18.43
CA LEU A 74 -10.27 4.16 -17.40
C LEU A 74 -9.95 4.84 -16.07
N GLY A 75 -10.61 4.39 -15.00
CA GLY A 75 -10.21 4.76 -13.65
C GLY A 75 -8.81 4.25 -13.36
N ALA A 76 -8.09 4.90 -12.44
CA ALA A 76 -6.74 4.49 -12.09
C ALA A 76 -6.66 3.07 -11.52
N VAL A 77 -7.70 2.64 -10.80
CA VAL A 77 -7.81 1.26 -10.31
C VAL A 77 -8.01 0.31 -11.48
N ASP A 78 -8.88 0.65 -12.42
CA ASP A 78 -9.17 -0.16 -13.60
C ASP A 78 -7.92 -0.34 -14.46
N ALA A 79 -7.19 0.76 -14.74
CA ALA A 79 -5.94 0.73 -15.48
C ALA A 79 -4.88 -0.15 -14.78
N THR A 80 -4.80 -0.08 -13.45
CA THR A 80 -3.90 -0.94 -12.67
C THR A 80 -4.26 -2.41 -12.86
N LEU A 81 -5.54 -2.77 -12.73
CA LEU A 81 -6.01 -4.14 -12.87
C LEU A 81 -5.74 -4.71 -14.26
N THR A 82 -6.00 -3.92 -15.32
CA THR A 82 -5.71 -4.32 -16.71
C THR A 82 -4.23 -4.62 -16.91
N VAL A 83 -3.33 -3.76 -16.44
CA VAL A 83 -1.88 -4.00 -16.58
C VAL A 83 -1.46 -5.28 -15.84
N LEU A 84 -1.95 -5.47 -14.61
CA LEU A 84 -1.61 -6.65 -13.82
C LEU A 84 -2.13 -7.94 -14.46
N GLU A 85 -3.30 -7.89 -15.07
CA GLU A 85 -3.87 -9.04 -15.79
C GLU A 85 -3.01 -9.42 -16.99
N VAL A 86 -2.70 -8.45 -17.86
CA VAL A 86 -1.85 -8.70 -19.03
C VAL A 86 -0.47 -9.19 -18.64
N PHE A 87 0.16 -8.56 -17.64
CA PHE A 87 1.49 -8.98 -17.19
C PHE A 87 1.47 -10.39 -16.59
N SER A 88 0.40 -10.74 -15.85
CA SER A 88 0.22 -12.07 -15.27
C SER A 88 0.04 -13.14 -16.35
N GLN A 89 -0.80 -12.87 -17.36
CA GLN A 89 -1.06 -13.77 -18.48
C GLN A 89 0.18 -13.94 -19.37
N ALA A 90 0.88 -12.85 -19.68
CA ALA A 90 2.08 -12.84 -20.51
C ALA A 90 3.34 -13.32 -19.75
N GLY A 91 3.27 -13.60 -18.44
CA GLY A 91 4.42 -14.03 -17.64
C GLY A 91 5.50 -12.95 -17.49
N ILE A 92 5.11 -11.67 -17.55
CA ILE A 92 6.03 -10.53 -17.42
C ILE A 92 6.33 -10.32 -15.93
N PRO A 93 7.61 -10.35 -15.50
CA PRO A 93 7.96 -10.29 -14.10
C PRO A 93 7.87 -8.86 -13.55
N LEU A 94 6.78 -8.54 -12.87
CA LEU A 94 6.65 -7.29 -12.12
C LEU A 94 7.26 -7.43 -10.72
N LYS A 95 8.15 -6.50 -10.36
CA LYS A 95 8.83 -6.48 -9.04
C LYS A 95 8.24 -5.45 -8.09
N SER A 96 7.80 -4.30 -8.60
CA SER A 96 7.33 -3.17 -7.80
C SER A 96 6.05 -2.57 -8.37
N ILE A 97 5.13 -2.20 -7.49
CA ILE A 97 3.94 -1.40 -7.81
C ILE A 97 3.90 -0.18 -6.88
N GLU A 98 3.68 0.98 -7.48
CA GLU A 98 3.46 2.23 -6.78
C GLU A 98 2.14 2.85 -7.26
N MET A 99 1.22 3.10 -6.34
CA MET A 99 -0.07 3.71 -6.64
C MET A 99 -0.24 4.97 -5.79
N ASP A 100 -0.32 6.11 -6.46
CA ASP A 100 -0.64 7.39 -5.84
C ASP A 100 -2.05 7.80 -6.24
N PHE A 101 -3.00 7.46 -5.38
CA PHE A 101 -4.44 7.68 -5.50
C PHE A 101 -4.90 8.85 -4.62
N ARG A 102 -4.01 9.81 -4.35
CA ARG A 102 -4.36 11.04 -3.63
C ARG A 102 -5.14 11.98 -4.55
N THR A 103 -6.46 11.79 -4.59
CA THR A 103 -7.41 12.65 -5.29
C THR A 103 -8.61 12.94 -4.38
N ASP A 104 -9.24 14.09 -4.56
CA ASP A 104 -10.55 14.38 -3.95
C ASP A 104 -11.70 13.80 -4.77
N ASP A 105 -11.42 13.37 -6.00
CA ASP A 105 -12.41 12.85 -6.91
C ASP A 105 -12.36 11.31 -7.00
N ALA A 106 -13.40 10.67 -6.48
CA ALA A 106 -13.54 9.22 -6.52
C ALA A 106 -13.77 8.68 -7.94
N ALA A 107 -14.35 9.45 -8.86
CA ALA A 107 -14.46 9.07 -10.26
C ALA A 107 -13.07 8.95 -10.88
N ALA A 108 -12.10 9.82 -10.57
CA ALA A 108 -10.73 9.63 -11.07
C ALA A 108 -10.11 8.24 -10.75
N LEU A 109 -10.62 7.55 -9.72
CA LEU A 109 -10.23 6.18 -9.36
C LEU A 109 -11.03 5.10 -10.09
N LEU A 110 -12.33 5.32 -10.32
CA LEU A 110 -13.28 4.34 -10.81
C LEU A 110 -14.09 4.91 -11.98
N HIS A 111 -14.13 4.20 -13.11
CA HIS A 111 -15.03 4.59 -14.20
C HIS A 111 -16.50 4.22 -13.89
N ASP A 112 -17.41 5.20 -14.00
CA ASP A 112 -18.87 5.04 -13.82
C ASP A 112 -19.55 4.18 -14.92
N GLY A 113 -18.78 3.74 -15.92
CA GLY A 113 -19.23 2.87 -17.02
C GLY A 113 -19.24 1.37 -16.73
N PHE A 114 -18.90 0.93 -15.51
CA PHE A 114 -19.20 -0.44 -15.08
C PHE A 114 -20.63 -0.58 -14.52
N LYS A 115 -21.63 0.02 -15.20
CA LYS A 115 -23.04 -0.39 -15.04
C LYS A 115 -23.33 -1.79 -15.61
N HIS A 116 -22.32 -2.48 -16.17
CA HIS A 116 -22.44 -3.83 -16.73
C HIS A 116 -21.49 -4.88 -16.15
N ARG A 117 -20.78 -4.59 -15.05
CA ARG A 117 -20.31 -5.68 -14.19
C ARG A 117 -20.85 -5.41 -12.81
N ASP A 118 -21.78 -6.24 -12.38
CA ASP A 118 -22.01 -6.42 -10.96
C ASP A 118 -20.65 -6.74 -10.35
N TYR A 119 -20.07 -5.79 -9.60
CA TYR A 119 -18.78 -6.00 -8.96
C TYR A 119 -18.86 -7.06 -7.85
N ASN A 120 -20.07 -7.52 -7.53
CA ASN A 120 -20.34 -8.72 -6.76
C ASN A 120 -20.05 -10.01 -7.56
N ASP A 121 -20.06 -9.94 -8.90
CA ASP A 121 -19.90 -11.06 -9.83
C ASP A 121 -18.53 -11.13 -10.52
N ILE A 122 -17.67 -10.11 -10.40
CA ILE A 122 -16.25 -10.33 -10.67
C ILE A 122 -15.78 -11.22 -9.54
N PRO A 123 -15.44 -12.51 -9.78
CA PRO A 123 -14.92 -13.34 -8.73
C PRO A 123 -13.69 -12.61 -8.20
N PHE A 124 -13.79 -12.11 -6.97
CA PHE A 124 -12.66 -11.69 -6.17
C PHE A 124 -11.78 -12.93 -6.09
N SER A 125 -10.92 -13.09 -7.07
CA SER A 125 -9.92 -14.13 -7.12
C SER A 125 -8.64 -13.46 -6.67
N PRO A 126 -8.34 -13.49 -5.36
CA PRO A 126 -7.03 -13.11 -4.83
C PRO A 126 -5.89 -13.98 -5.37
N PHE A 127 -6.16 -14.87 -6.33
CA PHE A 127 -5.24 -15.76 -7.03
C PHE A 127 -4.92 -15.33 -8.46
N GLY A 128 -5.62 -14.33 -9.04
CA GLY A 128 -5.45 -13.95 -10.45
C GLY A 128 -4.04 -13.47 -10.81
N TYR A 129 -3.30 -12.98 -9.81
CA TYR A 129 -1.97 -12.40 -9.98
C TYR A 129 -0.87 -13.19 -9.25
N ASP A 130 -1.13 -14.43 -8.83
CA ASP A 130 -0.14 -15.26 -8.09
C ASP A 130 1.14 -15.53 -8.90
N ARG A 131 1.06 -15.39 -10.23
CA ARG A 131 2.20 -15.48 -11.15
C ARG A 131 3.13 -14.27 -11.05
N LEU A 132 2.62 -13.11 -10.63
CA LEU A 132 3.42 -11.91 -10.44
C LEU A 132 4.26 -12.01 -9.17
N LEU A 133 5.56 -11.79 -9.31
CA LEU A 133 6.54 -11.83 -8.21
C LEU A 133 6.77 -10.45 -7.60
N ILE A 134 5.68 -9.73 -7.32
CA ILE A 134 5.75 -8.36 -6.78
C ILE A 134 6.27 -8.43 -5.35
N LYS A 135 7.41 -7.76 -5.12
CA LYS A 135 8.09 -7.70 -3.83
C LYS A 135 7.77 -6.41 -3.10
N ASP A 136 7.62 -5.31 -3.84
CA ASP A 136 7.48 -3.97 -3.29
C ASP A 136 6.13 -3.38 -3.71
N VAL A 137 5.35 -2.97 -2.72
CA VAL A 137 4.00 -2.43 -2.89
C VAL A 137 3.89 -1.12 -2.14
N SER A 138 3.50 -0.07 -2.85
CA SER A 138 3.20 1.23 -2.26
C SER A 138 1.82 1.70 -2.70
N LEU A 139 1.00 2.15 -1.73
CA LEU A 139 -0.29 2.79 -1.96
C LEU A 139 -0.37 4.07 -1.14
N SER A 140 -0.71 5.17 -1.80
CA SER A 140 -1.04 6.45 -1.17
C SER A 140 -2.49 6.81 -1.49
N LEU A 141 -3.28 7.08 -0.46
CA LEU A 141 -4.69 7.47 -0.55
C LEU A 141 -4.88 8.87 0.03
N ASN A 142 -5.83 9.61 -0.52
CA ASN A 142 -6.35 10.79 0.15
C ASN A 142 -7.29 10.40 1.31
N ALA A 143 -7.54 11.34 2.21
CA ALA A 143 -8.37 11.13 3.38
C ALA A 143 -9.82 10.81 3.05
N SER A 144 -10.38 11.45 2.02
CA SER A 144 -11.74 11.23 1.52
C SER A 144 -11.96 9.78 1.06
N ILE A 145 -10.96 9.19 0.41
CA ILE A 145 -10.98 7.80 -0.09
C ILE A 145 -10.71 6.80 1.03
N ALA A 146 -9.69 7.08 1.85
CA ALA A 146 -9.27 6.19 2.93
C ALA A 146 -10.33 6.00 4.03
N GLY A 147 -11.29 6.92 4.16
CA GLY A 147 -12.45 6.77 5.03
C GLY A 147 -13.51 5.78 4.50
N ASN A 148 -13.52 5.47 3.20
CA ASN A 148 -14.49 4.58 2.57
C ASN A 148 -13.95 3.15 2.51
N SER A 149 -14.42 2.29 3.42
CA SER A 149 -13.92 0.91 3.54
C SER A 149 -14.21 0.03 2.32
N ASP A 150 -15.31 0.26 1.61
CA ASP A 150 -15.68 -0.55 0.46
C ASP A 150 -14.82 -0.18 -0.75
N LEU A 151 -14.57 1.11 -0.94
CA LEU A 151 -13.65 1.62 -1.95
C LEU A 151 -12.21 1.15 -1.66
N CYS A 152 -11.76 1.24 -0.41
CA CYS A 152 -10.49 0.67 0.04
C CYS A 152 -10.38 -0.82 -0.33
N ARG A 153 -11.40 -1.64 -0.03
CA ARG A 153 -11.38 -3.08 -0.33
C ARG A 153 -11.21 -3.34 -1.83
N ARG A 154 -11.84 -2.52 -2.67
CA ARG A 154 -11.69 -2.58 -4.13
C ARG A 154 -10.27 -2.19 -4.56
N ILE A 155 -9.69 -1.15 -3.96
CA ILE A 155 -8.31 -0.69 -4.22
C ILE A 155 -7.25 -1.69 -3.73
N PHE A 156 -7.55 -2.47 -2.68
CA PHE A 156 -6.61 -3.45 -2.11
C PHE A 156 -6.59 -4.79 -2.82
N SER A 157 -7.59 -5.14 -3.63
CA SER A 157 -7.63 -6.42 -4.32
C SER A 157 -6.42 -6.69 -5.23
N PRO A 158 -5.88 -5.73 -6.01
CA PRO A 158 -4.64 -5.91 -6.76
C PRO A 158 -3.40 -5.97 -5.86
N LEU A 159 -3.50 -5.48 -4.62
CA LEU A 159 -2.39 -5.41 -3.65
C LEU A 159 -2.22 -6.67 -2.81
N TRP A 160 -3.15 -7.61 -2.91
CA TRP A 160 -3.12 -8.87 -2.18
C TRP A 160 -2.20 -9.93 -2.78
N VAL A 161 -1.15 -9.47 -3.47
CA VAL A 161 -0.11 -10.34 -4.03
C VAL A 161 0.56 -11.09 -2.89
N ARG A 162 0.52 -12.42 -2.95
CA ARG A 162 0.98 -13.32 -1.88
C ARG A 162 2.45 -13.10 -1.48
N LYS A 163 3.27 -12.55 -2.37
CA LYS A 163 4.73 -12.46 -2.23
C LYS A 163 5.25 -11.05 -1.91
N ALA A 164 4.35 -10.09 -1.67
CA ALA A 164 4.75 -8.74 -1.27
C ALA A 164 5.55 -8.79 0.05
N LYS A 165 6.79 -8.30 -0.01
CA LYS A 165 7.76 -8.31 1.09
C LYS A 165 7.85 -6.95 1.77
N MET A 166 7.77 -5.87 0.99
CA MET A 166 7.68 -4.49 1.47
C MET A 166 6.34 -3.90 1.09
N VAL A 167 5.65 -3.36 2.10
CA VAL A 167 4.35 -2.72 1.95
C VAL A 167 4.43 -1.33 2.58
N SER A 168 4.06 -0.31 1.81
CA SER A 168 3.92 1.07 2.27
C SER A 168 2.50 1.56 2.02
N LEU A 169 1.80 1.99 3.06
CA LEU A 169 0.44 2.50 3.00
C LEU A 169 0.36 3.89 3.62
N ASP A 170 0.00 4.90 2.83
CA ASP A 170 -0.29 6.26 3.27
C ASP A 170 -1.78 6.55 3.14
N PHE A 171 -2.42 6.97 4.23
CA PHE A 171 -3.86 7.22 4.33
C PHE A 171 -4.20 8.71 4.48
N GLY A 172 -3.26 9.62 4.26
CA GLY A 172 -3.53 11.06 4.21
C GLY A 172 -4.09 11.65 5.52
N ASN A 173 -3.71 11.10 6.68
CA ASN A 173 -4.16 11.52 8.01
C ASN A 173 -5.64 11.27 8.33
N SER A 174 -6.26 10.27 7.68
CA SER A 174 -7.68 9.97 7.78
C SER A 174 -8.04 8.86 8.75
N TYR A 175 -9.35 8.59 8.93
CA TYR A 175 -9.88 7.45 9.66
C TYR A 175 -9.74 6.10 8.91
N GLY A 176 -8.61 5.88 8.23
CA GLY A 176 -8.29 4.67 7.48
C GLY A 176 -7.95 3.43 8.32
N GLY A 177 -8.15 3.45 9.64
CA GLY A 177 -7.84 2.32 10.51
C GLY A 177 -8.52 1.01 10.12
N ARG A 178 -9.75 1.06 9.57
CA ARG A 178 -10.43 -0.13 9.05
C ARG A 178 -9.72 -0.70 7.82
N CYS A 179 -9.26 0.17 6.91
CA CYS A 179 -8.51 -0.22 5.72
C CYS A 179 -7.20 -0.93 6.08
N VAL A 180 -6.44 -0.42 7.07
CA VAL A 180 -5.24 -1.10 7.59
C VAL A 180 -5.58 -2.48 8.16
N LEU A 181 -6.62 -2.58 8.98
CA LEU A 181 -7.03 -3.85 9.57
C LEU A 181 -7.49 -4.84 8.50
N ASP A 182 -8.20 -4.40 7.48
CA ASP A 182 -8.65 -5.26 6.39
C ASP A 182 -7.47 -5.74 5.53
N PHE A 183 -6.48 -4.87 5.29
CA PHE A 183 -5.23 -5.24 4.61
C PHE A 183 -4.43 -6.30 5.40
N LEU A 184 -4.27 -6.09 6.71
CA LEU A 184 -3.60 -7.04 7.61
C LEU A 184 -4.44 -8.29 7.88
N CYS A 185 -5.70 -8.32 7.45
CA CYS A 185 -6.55 -9.47 7.69
C CYS A 185 -6.08 -10.66 6.85
N HIS A 186 -5.69 -11.71 7.56
CA HIS A 186 -5.63 -13.06 7.03
C HIS A 186 -7.06 -13.58 6.85
N ASP A 187 -7.57 -13.66 5.62
CA ASP A 187 -8.59 -14.68 5.37
C ASP A 187 -7.84 -16.02 5.29
N LYS A 188 -8.34 -17.00 6.06
CA LYS A 188 -7.72 -18.31 6.29
C LYS A 188 -7.47 -19.09 5.01
N ARG A 189 -8.13 -18.71 3.90
CA ARG A 189 -7.91 -19.25 2.55
C ARG A 189 -6.60 -18.78 1.91
N PHE A 190 -5.95 -17.77 2.46
CA PHE A 190 -4.73 -17.17 1.92
C PHE A 190 -3.53 -17.61 2.77
N ARG A 191 -2.73 -18.57 2.25
CA ARG A 191 -1.47 -18.99 2.88
C ARG A 191 -0.59 -17.77 3.21
N ALA A 192 0.14 -17.89 4.32
CA ALA A 192 0.92 -16.84 4.99
C ALA A 192 1.49 -15.75 4.05
N ARG A 193 1.00 -14.51 4.17
CA ARG A 193 1.67 -13.33 3.62
C ARG A 193 2.91 -13.04 4.47
N TYR A 194 4.08 -13.06 3.84
CA TYR A 194 5.36 -12.80 4.48
C TYR A 194 5.76 -11.33 4.31
N ILE A 195 5.16 -10.45 5.11
CA ILE A 195 5.51 -9.03 5.12
C ILE A 195 6.76 -8.86 5.99
N SER A 196 7.88 -8.49 5.36
CA SER A 196 9.14 -8.19 6.05
C SER A 196 9.25 -6.73 6.45
N VAL A 197 8.67 -5.82 5.67
CA VAL A 197 8.71 -4.37 5.92
C VAL A 197 7.30 -3.84 5.78
N LEU A 198 6.78 -3.26 6.87
CA LEU A 198 5.48 -2.60 6.86
C LEU A 198 5.67 -1.13 7.24
N LYS A 199 5.26 -0.23 6.34
CA LYS A 199 5.23 1.21 6.59
C LYS A 199 3.78 1.68 6.56
N LEU A 200 3.33 2.31 7.64
CA LEU A 200 2.00 2.89 7.77
C LEU A 200 2.14 4.38 8.03
N ARG A 201 1.42 5.19 7.26
CA ARG A 201 1.44 6.64 7.37
C ARG A 201 0.03 7.21 7.43
N GLY A 202 -0.17 8.17 8.35
CA GLY A 202 -1.38 8.97 8.41
C GLY A 202 -2.67 8.17 8.65
N ALA A 203 -2.61 7.06 9.39
CA ALA A 203 -3.80 6.25 9.69
C ALA A 203 -4.35 6.53 11.09
N ALA A 204 -5.61 6.92 11.20
CA ALA A 204 -6.28 7.19 12.47
C ALA A 204 -7.48 6.25 12.70
N GLY A 205 -7.99 6.25 13.94
CA GLY A 205 -9.22 5.55 14.29
C GLY A 205 -9.07 4.03 14.45
N MET A 206 -7.85 3.52 14.50
CA MET A 206 -7.58 2.10 14.61
C MET A 206 -7.82 1.58 16.04
N CYS A 207 -8.42 0.40 16.17
CA CYS A 207 -8.55 -0.27 17.45
C CYS A 207 -7.26 -1.04 17.74
N PHE A 208 -6.59 -0.70 18.85
CA PHE A 208 -5.33 -1.28 19.26
C PHE A 208 -5.35 -2.81 19.31
N SER A 209 -6.30 -3.40 20.05
CA SER A 209 -6.36 -4.86 20.24
C SER A 209 -6.57 -5.61 18.93
N LYS A 210 -7.36 -5.02 18.01
CA LYS A 210 -7.56 -5.57 16.66
C LYS A 210 -6.29 -5.46 15.82
N PHE A 211 -5.57 -4.34 15.89
CA PHE A 211 -4.33 -4.13 15.18
C PHE A 211 -3.25 -5.12 15.65
N ALA A 212 -3.00 -5.18 16.96
CA ALA A 212 -2.05 -6.10 17.56
C ALA A 212 -2.33 -7.56 17.16
N LYS A 213 -3.60 -8.00 17.28
CA LYS A 213 -4.03 -9.35 16.89
C LYS A 213 -3.75 -9.65 15.41
N LYS A 214 -4.04 -8.72 14.50
CA LYS A 214 -3.83 -8.93 13.06
C LYS A 214 -2.36 -8.83 12.68
N LEU A 215 -1.61 -7.91 13.28
CA LEU A 215 -0.17 -7.78 13.06
C LEU A 215 0.58 -9.04 13.52
N HIS A 216 0.12 -9.70 14.59
CA HIS A 216 0.71 -10.94 15.10
C HIS A 216 0.72 -12.07 14.04
N SER A 217 -0.15 -12.04 13.03
CA SER A 217 -0.07 -12.99 11.90
C SER A 217 1.24 -12.88 11.11
N HIS A 218 2.02 -11.82 11.29
CA HIS A 218 3.30 -11.58 10.63
C HIS A 218 4.52 -11.70 11.58
N HIS A 219 4.35 -12.18 12.81
CA HIS A 219 5.41 -12.23 13.85
C HIS A 219 6.67 -13.00 13.43
N THR A 220 6.54 -14.00 12.56
CA THR A 220 7.65 -14.82 12.04
C THR A 220 8.40 -14.18 10.88
N SER A 221 7.93 -13.06 10.33
CA SER A 221 8.50 -12.50 9.09
C SER A 221 8.80 -11.01 9.15
N LEU A 222 8.08 -10.26 9.98
CA LEU A 222 8.23 -8.81 10.09
C LEU A 222 9.60 -8.45 10.67
N ARG A 223 10.35 -7.63 9.93
CA ARG A 223 11.70 -7.15 10.29
C ARG A 223 11.73 -5.66 10.56
N ILE A 224 10.91 -4.88 9.85
CA ILE A 224 10.83 -3.43 10.00
C ILE A 224 9.35 -3.03 10.09
N LEU A 225 9.00 -2.32 11.15
CA LEU A 225 7.71 -1.66 11.30
C LEU A 225 7.93 -0.16 11.39
N SER A 226 7.34 0.60 10.46
CA SER A 226 7.35 2.07 10.49
C SER A 226 5.93 2.57 10.64
N MET A 227 5.71 3.44 11.62
CA MET A 227 4.43 4.06 11.90
C MET A 227 4.62 5.57 11.99
N GLU A 228 4.15 6.28 10.97
CA GLU A 228 4.17 7.74 10.90
C GLU A 228 2.75 8.28 11.07
N ASN A 229 2.55 9.11 12.09
CA ASN A 229 1.27 9.71 12.45
C ASN A 229 0.11 8.68 12.55
N VAL A 230 0.40 7.51 13.11
CA VAL A 230 -0.61 6.46 13.32
C VAL A 230 -1.29 6.67 14.67
N ARG A 231 -2.62 6.84 14.66
CA ARG A 231 -3.43 7.19 15.85
C ARG A 231 -4.46 6.11 16.17
N PHE A 232 -4.34 5.53 17.37
CA PHE A 232 -5.31 4.55 17.90
C PHE A 232 -6.45 5.25 18.67
N LYS A 233 -7.66 4.69 18.65
CA LYS A 233 -8.80 5.21 19.43
C LYS A 233 -8.60 5.11 20.94
N ARG A 234 -8.02 3.98 21.37
CA ARG A 234 -7.56 3.70 22.73
C ARG A 234 -6.20 3.06 22.55
N CYS A 235 -5.18 3.61 23.20
CA CYS A 235 -3.81 3.19 22.99
C CYS A 235 -3.25 2.58 24.28
N ASP A 236 -2.59 1.44 24.12
CA ASP A 236 -1.86 0.74 25.17
C ASP A 236 -0.45 0.46 24.63
N TRP A 237 0.35 1.52 24.58
CA TRP A 237 1.73 1.45 24.10
C TRP A 237 2.58 0.43 24.86
N PRO A 238 2.52 0.34 26.20
CA PRO A 238 3.26 -0.67 26.95
C PRO A 238 3.01 -2.09 26.43
N SER A 239 1.74 -2.47 26.25
CA SER A 239 1.40 -3.81 25.75
C SER A 239 1.90 -4.09 24.34
N LEU A 240 1.81 -3.13 23.40
CA LEU A 240 2.28 -3.33 22.02
C LEU A 240 3.80 -3.40 21.95
N LEU A 241 4.49 -2.50 22.66
CA LEU A 241 5.95 -2.50 22.69
C LEU A 241 6.47 -3.79 23.32
N HIS A 242 5.83 -4.28 24.38
CA HIS A 242 6.11 -5.59 24.96
C HIS A 242 5.90 -6.72 23.94
N GLN A 243 4.74 -6.79 23.28
CA GLN A 243 4.46 -7.81 22.26
C GLN A 243 5.44 -7.79 21.08
N LEU A 244 5.75 -6.60 20.55
CA LEU A 244 6.74 -6.43 19.47
C LEU A 244 8.13 -6.93 19.90
N ARG A 245 8.46 -6.75 21.18
CA ARG A 245 9.73 -7.22 21.73
C ARG A 245 9.77 -8.74 21.93
N THR A 246 8.71 -9.32 22.48
CA THR A 246 8.67 -10.74 22.88
C THR A 246 8.31 -11.67 21.72
N ASP A 247 7.29 -11.33 20.94
CA ASP A 247 6.65 -12.25 20.01
C ASP A 247 7.21 -12.15 18.59
N PHE A 248 7.71 -10.97 18.21
CA PHE A 248 8.17 -10.71 16.83
C PHE A 248 9.66 -11.03 16.67
N HIS A 249 10.01 -12.31 16.68
CA HIS A 249 11.40 -12.78 16.74
C HIS A 249 12.33 -12.32 15.59
N HIS A 250 11.82 -11.77 14.50
CA HIS A 250 12.65 -11.24 13.41
C HIS A 250 12.67 -9.71 13.33
N LEU A 251 11.91 -9.02 14.18
CA LEU A 251 11.85 -7.57 14.21
C LEU A 251 13.21 -6.97 14.61
N ARG A 252 13.72 -6.08 13.76
CA ARG A 252 15.01 -5.40 13.92
C ARG A 252 14.86 -3.91 14.16
N GLU A 253 13.87 -3.30 13.52
CA GLU A 253 13.66 -1.85 13.57
C GLU A 253 12.18 -1.52 13.77
N LEU A 254 11.93 -0.59 14.68
CA LEU A 254 10.66 0.07 14.89
C LEU A 254 10.86 1.58 14.76
N HIS A 255 10.21 2.17 13.77
CA HIS A 255 10.24 3.61 13.54
C HIS A 255 8.89 4.20 13.94
N LEU A 256 8.88 5.10 14.92
CA LEU A 256 7.69 5.79 15.42
C LEU A 256 7.87 7.28 15.17
N THR A 257 7.04 7.85 14.30
CA THR A 257 7.11 9.27 13.96
C THR A 257 5.76 9.94 14.18
N PHE A 258 5.73 11.08 14.86
CA PHE A 258 4.53 11.85 15.13
C PHE A 258 4.75 13.32 14.74
N PRO A 259 3.72 13.99 14.21
CA PRO A 259 3.84 15.38 13.80
C PRO A 259 4.07 16.28 15.03
N VAL A 260 5.08 17.15 14.93
CA VAL A 260 5.40 18.20 15.90
C VAL A 260 6.15 19.31 15.17
N GLU A 261 6.05 20.54 15.66
CA GLU A 261 6.87 21.65 15.18
C GLU A 261 8.36 21.34 15.37
N LYS A 262 9.21 21.77 14.42
CA LYS A 262 10.64 21.42 14.42
C LYS A 262 11.34 21.82 15.73
N ASP A 263 10.97 22.96 16.29
CA ASP A 263 11.58 23.49 17.52
C ASP A 263 11.16 22.72 18.78
N SER A 264 10.14 21.87 18.66
CA SER A 264 9.64 20.98 19.71
C SER A 264 9.90 19.50 19.41
N MET A 265 10.71 19.20 18.39
CA MET A 265 11.03 17.84 17.99
C MET A 265 11.93 17.16 19.02
N PHE A 266 11.43 16.07 19.59
CA PHE A 266 12.21 15.14 20.38
C PHE A 266 12.53 13.92 19.51
N ALA A 267 13.82 13.69 19.30
CA ALA A 267 14.35 12.54 18.59
C ALA A 267 15.17 11.69 19.56
N HIS A 268 14.91 10.39 19.59
CA HIS A 268 15.65 9.48 20.47
C HIS A 268 15.66 8.07 19.91
N ASP A 269 16.76 7.36 20.17
CA ASP A 269 16.98 5.98 19.75
C ASP A 269 17.15 5.09 20.99
N TRP A 270 16.39 4.01 21.06
CA TRP A 270 16.58 2.95 22.05
C TRP A 270 17.14 1.71 21.37
N ARG A 271 18.02 0.99 22.07
CA ARG A 271 18.47 -0.35 21.67
C ARG A 271 18.07 -1.37 22.70
N TRP A 272 17.30 -2.38 22.28
CA TRP A 272 16.86 -3.47 23.15
C TRP A 272 17.65 -4.73 22.84
N LYS A 273 18.32 -5.27 23.84
CA LYS A 273 18.82 -6.65 23.75
C LYS A 273 17.71 -7.63 24.08
N ARG A 274 17.70 -8.76 23.37
CA ARG A 274 16.81 -9.87 23.69
C ARG A 274 17.50 -10.78 24.67
N ARG A 275 16.76 -11.27 25.66
CA ARG A 275 17.29 -12.13 26.75
C ARG A 275 18.13 -13.33 26.27
N TYR A 276 17.89 -13.84 25.07
CA TYR A 276 18.49 -15.09 24.60
C TYR A 276 19.13 -15.05 23.20
N ARG A 277 19.22 -13.88 22.54
CA ARG A 277 19.84 -13.76 21.21
C ARG A 277 20.45 -12.39 20.97
N ASP A 278 21.53 -12.38 20.21
CA ASP A 278 22.16 -11.18 19.66
C ASP A 278 21.56 -10.83 18.29
N PRO A 279 20.32 -10.34 18.27
CA PRO A 279 20.10 -9.14 17.50
C PRO A 279 19.51 -8.03 18.37
N GLN A 280 20.15 -6.85 18.28
CA GLN A 280 19.61 -5.61 18.80
C GLN A 280 18.33 -5.26 18.05
N PHE A 281 17.28 -4.94 18.79
CA PHE A 281 16.07 -4.34 18.26
C PHE A 281 16.17 -2.82 18.48
N LYS A 282 16.21 -2.06 17.38
CA LYS A 282 16.31 -0.59 17.41
C LYS A 282 14.92 0.01 17.39
N VAL A 283 14.65 0.92 18.31
CA VAL A 283 13.47 1.80 18.28
C VAL A 283 13.94 3.21 18.00
N THR A 284 13.43 3.83 16.94
CA THR A 284 13.66 5.24 16.64
C THR A 284 12.35 5.99 16.83
N TYR A 285 12.38 7.03 17.67
CA TYR A 285 11.26 7.94 17.88
C TYR A 285 11.59 9.34 17.37
N ASN A 286 10.65 9.95 16.65
CA ASN A 286 10.66 11.36 16.29
C ASN A 286 9.27 11.96 16.57
N GLY A 287 9.14 12.90 17.50
CA GLY A 287 7.84 13.48 17.82
C GLY A 287 7.86 14.36 19.06
N PRO A 288 6.69 14.68 19.65
CA PRO A 288 6.63 15.49 20.86
C PRO A 288 7.10 14.70 22.10
N ARG A 289 7.92 15.31 22.97
CA ARG A 289 8.40 14.67 24.20
C ARG A 289 7.28 14.16 25.11
N LYS A 290 6.20 14.93 25.25
CA LYS A 290 5.01 14.54 26.02
C LYS A 290 4.10 13.65 25.17
N ASN A 291 4.48 12.39 25.01
CA ASN A 291 3.71 11.39 24.27
C ASN A 291 3.71 10.06 25.02
N GLY A 292 2.54 9.39 25.10
CA GLY A 292 2.42 8.12 25.81
C GLY A 292 3.32 7.00 25.28
N VAL A 293 3.78 7.09 24.03
CA VAL A 293 4.85 6.22 23.49
C VAL A 293 6.14 6.39 24.29
N VAL A 294 6.58 7.63 24.49
CA VAL A 294 7.86 7.95 25.15
C VAL A 294 7.82 7.46 26.59
N THR A 295 6.73 7.74 27.31
CA THR A 295 6.53 7.24 28.68
C THR A 295 6.62 5.71 28.74
N ALA A 296 5.96 5.00 27.82
CA ALA A 296 6.01 3.54 27.76
C ALA A 296 7.41 3.00 27.42
N LEU A 297 8.17 3.69 26.55
CA LEU A 297 9.55 3.33 26.21
C LEU A 297 10.49 3.55 27.41
N GLU A 298 10.32 4.64 28.15
CA GLU A 298 11.08 4.95 29.37
C GLU A 298 10.79 3.97 30.51
N GLU A 299 9.52 3.62 30.75
CA GLU A 299 9.14 2.61 31.76
C GLU A 299 9.74 1.23 31.44
N LEU A 300 9.72 0.83 30.16
CA LEU A 300 10.36 -0.41 29.72
C LEU A 300 11.89 -0.36 29.80
N ALA A 301 12.49 0.84 29.71
CA ALA A 301 13.91 1.09 29.91
C ALA A 301 14.35 0.96 31.36
N ASP A 302 13.59 1.57 32.28
CA ASP A 302 13.94 1.62 33.70
C ASP A 302 13.77 0.27 34.38
N GLY A 303 12.84 -0.56 33.89
CA GLY A 303 12.62 -1.92 34.37
C GLY A 303 13.54 -2.99 33.79
N ASP A 304 14.43 -2.66 32.84
CA ASP A 304 15.22 -3.67 32.13
C ASP A 304 16.72 -3.30 31.94
N PRO A 305 17.64 -4.04 32.58
CA PRO A 305 19.09 -3.78 32.45
C PRO A 305 19.65 -4.08 31.05
N LEU A 306 18.85 -4.66 30.15
CA LEU A 306 19.24 -4.98 28.77
C LEU A 306 18.94 -3.85 27.76
N LEU A 307 18.50 -2.69 28.26
CA LEU A 307 18.14 -1.54 27.47
C LEU A 307 19.22 -0.45 27.59
N ILE A 308 19.80 -0.09 26.46
CA ILE A 308 20.83 0.95 26.39
C ILE A 308 20.17 2.22 25.84
N ARG A 309 20.28 3.31 26.60
CA ARG A 309 19.93 4.66 26.18
C ARG A 309 21.17 5.23 25.48
N ASP A 310 21.05 5.55 24.19
CA ASP A 310 22.10 6.22 23.41
C ASP A 310 21.87 7.74 23.42
#